data_AF-A0A6V8P632-F1
#
_entry.id   AF-A0A6V8P632-F1
#
_cell.length_a   1.000
_cell.length_b   1.000
_cell.length_c   1.000
_cell.angle_alpha   90.00
_cell.angle_beta   90.00
_cell.angle_gamma   90.00
#
_symmetry.space_group_name_H-M   'P 1'
#
loop_
_entity.id
_entity.type
_entity.pdbx_description
1 polymer ?
#
loop_
_entity_poly.entity_id
_entity_poly.type
_entity_poly.pdbx_seq_one_letter_code
_entity_poly.pdbx_strand_id
1 'polypeptide(L)' 'SLYNGPLRFGALQQATGLPPRTLSLRLKELEAFGLISRTEYSEAPPRVEYALTSLGQALQPALKALAQWEARLG' A
#
# COMPACT_ATOMS: atom_id res chain seq x y z
N SER A 1 -4.06 -0.76 6.89
CA SER A 1 -2.67 -0.73 6.40
C SER A 1 -2.40 -1.98 5.57
N LEU A 2 -1.63 -1.90 4.48
CA LEU A 2 -1.29 -3.07 3.65
C LEU A 2 -0.42 -4.12 4.39
N TYR A 3 0.19 -3.74 5.52
CA TYR A 3 0.88 -4.69 6.41
C TYR A 3 -0.07 -5.72 7.06
N ASN A 4 -1.37 -5.45 7.07
CA ASN A 4 -2.37 -6.35 7.67
C ASN A 4 -3.03 -7.26 6.61
N GLY A 5 -2.60 -7.19 5.35
CA GLY A 5 -3.14 -7.96 4.26
C GLY A 5 -3.65 -7.12 3.08
N PRO A 6 -4.21 -7.78 2.05
CA PRO A 6 -4.69 -7.13 0.84
C PRO A 6 -5.83 -6.15 1.12
N LEU A 7 -5.88 -5.03 0.39
CA LEU A 7 -6.92 -4.02 0.51
C LEU A 7 -7.45 -3.57 -0.85
N ARG A 8 -8.76 -3.29 -0.91
CA ARG A 8 -9.40 -2.65 -2.07
C ARG A 8 -9.04 -1.17 -2.14
N PHE A 9 -9.16 -0.57 -3.33
CA PHE A 9 -8.89 0.86 -3.55
C PHE A 9 -9.64 1.77 -2.57
N GLY A 10 -10.94 1.54 -2.35
CA GLY A 10 -11.75 2.36 -1.44
C GLY A 10 -11.25 2.31 0.01
N ALA A 11 -10.81 1.15 0.48
CA ALA A 11 -10.24 1.01 1.82
C ALA A 11 -8.89 1.75 1.94
N LEU A 12 -8.07 1.71 0.89
CA LEU A 12 -6.83 2.48 0.83
C LEU A 12 -7.08 3.99 0.79
N GLN A 13 -8.10 4.42 0.06
CA GLN A 13 -8.49 5.83 0.00
C GLN A 13 -8.95 6.33 1.37
N GLN A 14 -9.78 5.56 2.08
CA GLN A 14 -10.21 5.89 3.44
C GLN A 14 -9.02 5.91 4.42
N ALA A 15 -8.11 4.94 4.33
CA ALA A 15 -6.98 4.83 5.25
C ALA A 15 -5.90 5.91 5.03
N THR A 16 -5.74 6.41 3.80
CA THR A 16 -4.69 7.39 3.45
C THR A 16 -5.21 8.83 3.38
N GLY A 17 -6.52 9.02 3.20
CA GLY A 17 -7.11 10.35 2.96
C GLY A 17 -6.69 10.99 1.62
N LEU A 18 -5.99 10.25 0.75
CA LEU A 18 -5.48 10.79 -0.51
C LEU A 18 -6.61 10.99 -1.53
N PRO A 19 -6.55 12.05 -2.37
CA PRO A 19 -7.43 12.17 -3.52
C PRO A 19 -7.31 10.95 -4.45
N PRO A 20 -8.41 10.48 -5.09
CA PRO A 20 -8.40 9.28 -5.92
C PRO A 20 -7.32 9.28 -7.00
N ARG A 21 -7.12 10.41 -7.68
CA ARG A 21 -6.11 10.55 -8.74
C ARG A 21 -4.69 10.37 -8.19
N THR A 22 -4.40 10.98 -7.04
CA THR A 22 -3.10 10.87 -6.38
C THR A 22 -2.87 9.45 -5.88
N LEU A 23 -3.87 8.82 -5.24
CA LEU A 23 -3.76 7.44 -4.78
C LEU A 23 -3.50 6.48 -5.95
N SER A 24 -4.23 6.62 -7.05
CA SER A 24 -4.02 5.79 -8.25
C SER A 24 -2.60 5.93 -8.81
N LEU A 25 -2.08 7.16 -8.89
CA LEU A 25 -0.69 7.40 -9.32
C LEU A 25 0.31 6.73 -8.39
N ARG A 26 0.16 6.89 -7.06
CA ARG A 26 1.06 6.27 -6.08
C ARG A 26 1.02 4.75 -6.11
N LEU A 27 -0.17 4.15 -6.25
CA LEU A 27 -0.28 2.70 -6.37
C LEU A 27 0.41 2.19 -7.64
N LYS A 28 0.26 2.90 -8.77
CA LYS A 28 0.95 2.55 -10.01
C LYS A 28 2.48 2.65 -9.88
N GLU A 29 2.98 3.67 -9.19
CA GLU A 29 4.42 3.83 -8.91
C GLU A 29 4.93 2.69 -8.02
N LEU A 30 4.24 2.39 -6.92
CA LEU A 30 4.64 1.32 -6.00
C LEU A 30 4.58 -0.07 -6.66
N GLU A 31 3.62 -0.29 -7.55
CA GLU A 31 3.52 -1.50 -8.37
C GLU A 31 4.70 -1.58 -9.36
N ALA A 32 5.03 -0.48 -10.04
CA ALA A 32 6.19 -0.41 -10.93
C ALA A 32 7.52 -0.64 -10.21
N PHE A 33 7.64 -0.22 -8.95
CA PHE A 33 8.79 -0.54 -8.09
C PHE A 33 8.76 -1.97 -7.52
N GLY A 34 7.71 -2.76 -7.80
CA GLY A 34 7.56 -4.12 -7.31
C GLY A 34 7.30 -4.21 -5.81
N LEU A 35 6.87 -3.11 -5.16
CA LEU A 35 6.59 -3.07 -3.72
C LEU A 35 5.19 -3.56 -3.39
N ILE A 36 4.25 -3.39 -4.33
CA ILE A 36 2.89 -3.92 -4.23
C ILE A 36 2.53 -4.72 -5.47
N SER A 37 1.61 -5.66 -5.32
CA SER A 37 0.95 -6.37 -6.41
C SER A 37 -0.50 -5.94 -6.51
N ARG A 38 -1.03 -5.88 -7.73
CA ARG A 38 -2.45 -5.64 -8.03
C ARG A 38 -3.08 -6.92 -8.58
N THR A 39 -4.13 -7.40 -7.93
CA THR A 39 -4.86 -8.60 -8.35
C THR A 39 -6.29 -8.24 -8.71
N GLU A 40 -6.70 -8.58 -9.91
CA GLU A 40 -8.10 -8.50 -10.35
C GLU A 40 -8.81 -9.82 -10.09
N TYR A 41 -10.01 -9.75 -9.54
CA TYR A 41 -10.87 -10.90 -9.32
C TYR A 41 -12.13 -10.75 -10.18
N SER A 42 -12.31 -11.68 -11.11
CA SER A 42 -13.46 -11.75 -12.03
C SER A 42 -14.69 -12.43 -11.40
N GLU A 43 -15.00 -12.07 -10.15
CA GLU A 43 -16.23 -12.48 -9.46
C GLU A 43 -17.34 -11.44 -9.67
N ALA A 44 -18.56 -11.73 -9.21
CA ALA A 44 -19.66 -10.77 -9.20
C ALA A 44 -19.89 -10.26 -7.76
N PRO A 45 -19.66 -8.96 -7.46
CA PRO A 45 -19.12 -7.91 -8.34
C PRO A 45 -17.59 -7.97 -8.52
N PRO A 46 -17.05 -7.52 -9.67
CA PRO A 46 -15.62 -7.54 -9.90
C PRO A 46 -14.90 -6.65 -8.90
N ARG A 47 -13.75 -7.11 -8.40
CA ARG A 47 -12.95 -6.36 -7.43
C ARG A 47 -11.47 -6.38 -7.76
N VAL A 48 -10.78 -5.34 -7.28
CA VAL A 48 -9.34 -5.21 -7.38
C VAL A 48 -8.79 -5.05 -5.97
N GLU A 49 -7.74 -5.81 -5.66
CA GLU A 49 -7.03 -5.72 -4.40
C GLU A 49 -5.55 -5.45 -4.63
N TYR A 50 -4.96 -4.75 -3.67
CA TYR A 50 -3.55 -4.44 -3.61
C TYR A 50 -2.95 -5.10 -2.38
N ALA A 51 -1.77 -5.70 -2.52
CA ALA A 51 -1.05 -6.35 -1.42
C ALA A 51 0.44 -5.98 -1.48
N LEU A 52 1.13 -6.00 -0.34
CA LEU A 52 2.60 -5.90 -0.35
C LEU A 52 3.19 -7.17 -0.96
N THR A 53 4.15 -7.01 -1.86
CA THR A 53 5.02 -8.11 -2.30
C THR A 53 6.00 -8.48 -1.18
N SER A 54 6.77 -9.55 -1.38
CA SER A 54 7.89 -9.88 -0.49
C SER A 54 8.89 -8.72 -0.34
N LEU A 55 9.15 -7.99 -1.43
CA LEU A 55 10.03 -6.80 -1.40
C LEU A 55 9.39 -5.66 -0.59
N GLY A 56 8.08 -5.40 -0.78
CA GLY A 56 7.35 -4.40 0.00
C GLY A 56 7.32 -4.72 1.50
N GLN A 57 7.17 -6.00 1.86
CA GLN A 57 7.23 -6.45 3.25
C GLN A 57 8.64 -6.28 3.84
N ALA A 58 9.68 -6.55 3.06
CA ALA A 58 11.08 -6.40 3.49
C ALA A 58 11.49 -4.94 3.79
N LEU A 59 10.72 -3.94 3.32
CA LEU A 59 10.93 -2.54 3.68
C LEU A 59 10.42 -2.16 5.08
N GLN A 60 9.58 -2.98 5.69
CA GLN A 60 8.97 -2.68 6.99
C GLN A 60 9.98 -2.33 8.10
N PRO A 61 11.11 -3.06 8.25
CA PRO A 61 12.10 -2.73 9.27
C PRO A 61 12.75 -1.36 9.04
N ALA A 62 13.04 -1.00 7.78
CA ALA A 62 13.62 0.30 7.45
C ALA A 62 12.66 1.46 7.78
N LEU A 63 11.38 1.32 7.43
CA LEU A 63 10.35 2.31 7.76
C LEU A 63 10.13 2.44 9.27
N LYS A 64 10.17 1.32 10.01
CA LYS A 64 10.12 1.34 11.48
C LYS A 64 11.33 2.06 12.08
N ALA A 65 12.53 1.82 11.55
CA ALA A 65 13.74 2.49 12.02
C ALA A 65 13.67 4.01 11.78
N LEU A 66 13.15 4.44 10.63
CA LEU A 66 12.93 5.86 10.33
C LEU A 66 11.92 6.50 11.30
N ALA A 67 10.78 5.84 11.53
CA ALA A 67 9.77 6.33 12.49
C ALA A 67 10.32 6.39 13.94
N GLN A 68 11.14 5.43 14.33
CA GLN A 68 11.81 5.44 15.63
C GLN A 68 12.84 6.57 15.75
N TRP A 69 13.55 6.89 14.67
CA TRP A 69 14.48 8.01 14.64
C TRP A 69 13.76 9.34 14.78
N GLU A 70 12.64 9.55 14.06
CA GLU A 70 11.79 10.73 14.20
C GLU A 70 11.33 10.92 15.64
N ALA A 71 10.88 9.85 16.30
CA ALA A 71 10.43 9.91 17.69
C ALA A 71 11.53 10.34 18.70
N ARG A 72 12.82 10.24 18.34
CA ARG A 72 13.95 10.72 19.16
C ARG A 72 14.25 12.21 18.95
N LEU A 73 13.70 12.83 17.91
CA LEU A 73 13.79 14.27 17.67
C LEU A 73 12.69 15.05 18.41
N GLY A 74 11.77 14.34 19.08
CA GLY A 74 10.78 14.91 19.99
C GLY A 74 11.39 15.38 21.31
#